data_AF-A0A427YME8-F1
#
_entry.id   AF-A0A427YME8-F1
#
_cell.length_a   1.000
_cell.length_b   1.000
_cell.length_c   1.000
_cell.angle_alpha   90.00
_cell.angle_beta   90.00
_cell.angle_gamma   90.00
#
_symmetry.space_group_name_H-M   'P 1'
#
loop_
_entity.id
_entity.type
_entity.pdbx_description
1 polymer ?
#
loop_
_entity_poly.entity_id
_entity_poly.type
_entity_poly.pdbx_seq_one_letter_code
_entity_poly.pdbx_strand_id
1 'polypeptide(L)'
;MEGGREEVMQSAVKQSLERGLADTVIFEASTRPGDGYIHITDERAIPPAGRIGETEDLIGSVFVENGEVVPSTYEPQPSYRLITQHGPPILPKGIDEHLLHVLRSISAKENGDAPGGDETS
;
A
#
# COMPACT_ATOMS: atom_id res chain seq x y z
N MET A 1 -6.58 8.96 18.11
CA MET A 1 -7.21 7.73 17.62
C MET A 1 -6.12 6.68 17.65
N GLU A 2 -6.26 5.71 18.55
CA GLU A 2 -5.28 4.64 18.74
C GLU A 2 -5.61 3.55 17.72
N GLY A 3 -5.24 3.81 16.46
CA GLY A 3 -5.39 2.84 15.40
C GLY A 3 -4.30 1.81 15.48
N GLY A 4 -4.66 0.52 15.39
CA GLY A 4 -3.68 -0.56 15.40
C GLY A 4 -2.68 -0.42 14.24
N ARG A 5 -1.51 -1.07 14.35
CA ARG A 5 -0.47 -1.06 13.29
C ARG A 5 -1.01 -1.41 11.90
N GLU A 6 -2.01 -2.29 11.86
CA GLU A 6 -2.72 -2.68 10.65
C GLU A 6 -3.54 -1.52 10.06
N GLU A 7 -4.28 -0.78 10.88
CA GLU A 7 -5.06 0.37 10.43
C GLU A 7 -4.16 1.46 9.85
N VAL A 8 -3.00 1.71 10.46
CA VAL A 8 -1.99 2.65 9.94
C VAL A 8 -1.52 2.22 8.57
N MET A 9 -1.19 0.93 8.39
CA MET A 9 -0.74 0.38 7.11
C MET A 9 -1.85 0.47 6.05
N GLN A 10 -3.07 0.05 6.37
CA GLN A 10 -4.20 0.08 5.44
C GLN A 10 -4.59 1.51 5.04
N SER A 11 -4.50 2.45 5.98
CA SER A 11 -4.70 3.89 5.70
C SER A 11 -3.60 4.44 4.80
N ALA A 12 -2.34 4.05 5.01
CA ALA A 12 -1.25 4.46 4.13
C ALA A 12 -1.42 3.90 2.71
N VAL A 13 -1.87 2.65 2.55
CA VAL A 13 -2.19 2.08 1.24
C VAL A 13 -3.25 2.93 0.55
N LYS A 14 -4.39 3.20 1.20
CA LYS A 14 -5.45 4.04 0.63
C LYS A 14 -4.95 5.44 0.24
N GLN A 15 -4.18 6.09 1.10
CA GLN A 15 -3.61 7.41 0.82
C GLN A 15 -2.63 7.39 -0.35
N SER A 16 -1.85 6.32 -0.52
CA SER A 16 -0.95 6.19 -1.67
C SER A 16 -1.71 6.11 -2.99
N LEU A 17 -2.86 5.43 -3.01
CA LEU A 17 -3.76 5.40 -4.17
C LEU A 17 -4.37 6.78 -4.43
N GLU A 18 -4.90 7.44 -3.40
CA GLU A 18 -5.50 8.79 -3.51
C GLU A 18 -4.52 9.85 -3.99
N ARG A 19 -3.24 9.71 -3.63
CA ARG A 19 -2.18 10.67 -3.98
C ARG A 19 -1.45 10.32 -5.27
N GLY A 20 -1.82 9.23 -5.95
CA GLY A 20 -1.14 8.77 -7.17
C GLY A 20 0.31 8.33 -6.93
N LEU A 21 0.62 7.83 -5.74
CA LEU A 21 1.97 7.39 -5.33
C LEU A 21 2.20 5.90 -5.53
N ALA A 22 1.15 5.10 -5.75
CA ALA A 22 1.25 3.65 -5.87
C ALA A 22 1.74 3.22 -7.28
N ASP A 23 3.01 3.51 -7.61
CA ASP A 23 3.63 3.31 -8.93
C ASP A 23 3.23 1.98 -9.59
N THR A 24 3.43 0.87 -8.89
CA THR A 24 3.19 -0.48 -9.41
C THR A 24 1.70 -0.72 -9.70
N VAL A 25 0.83 -0.27 -8.81
CA VAL A 25 -0.63 -0.45 -8.93
C VAL A 25 -1.19 0.43 -10.07
N ILE A 26 -0.68 1.65 -10.20
CA ILE A 26 -1.05 2.59 -11.28
C ILE A 26 -0.58 2.04 -12.62
N PHE A 27 0.65 1.51 -12.69
CA PHE A 27 1.15 0.86 -13.88
C PHE A 27 0.28 -0.33 -14.27
N GLU A 28 -0.03 -1.24 -13.32
CA GLU A 28 -0.93 -2.37 -13.56
C GLU A 28 -2.28 -1.90 -14.13
N ALA A 29 -2.92 -0.93 -13.47
CA ALA A 29 -4.18 -0.35 -13.93
C ALA A 29 -4.10 0.15 -15.38
N SER A 30 -3.05 0.91 -15.72
CA SER A 30 -2.87 1.49 -17.06
C SER A 30 -2.67 0.46 -18.18
N THR A 31 -2.20 -0.74 -17.84
CA THR A 31 -1.96 -1.82 -18.81
C THR A 31 -3.17 -2.71 -19.04
N ARG A 32 -4.24 -2.54 -18.26
CA ARG A 32 -5.43 -3.40 -18.35
C ARG A 32 -6.27 -3.07 -19.58
N PRO A 33 -6.78 -4.09 -20.28
CA PRO A 33 -7.64 -3.90 -21.45
C PRO A 33 -9.09 -3.51 -21.10
N GLY A 34 -9.48 -3.53 -19.81
CA GLY A 34 -10.83 -3.18 -19.39
C GLY A 34 -10.98 -3.04 -17.88
N ASP A 35 -12.16 -2.55 -17.52
CA ASP A 35 -12.52 -2.20 -16.14
C ASP A 35 -12.65 -3.45 -15.26
N GLY A 36 -12.42 -3.27 -13.97
CA GLY A 36 -12.55 -4.33 -12.99
C GLY A 36 -11.67 -4.15 -11.77
N TYR A 37 -11.82 -5.06 -10.82
CA TYR A 37 -10.98 -5.09 -9.63
C TYR A 37 -9.59 -5.63 -9.95
N ILE A 38 -8.59 -5.00 -9.34
CA ILE A 38 -7.23 -5.51 -9.21
C ILE A 38 -6.90 -5.75 -7.74
N HIS A 39 -5.94 -6.63 -7.49
CA HIS A 39 -5.54 -7.00 -6.15
C HIS A 39 -4.15 -6.43 -5.84
N ILE A 40 -4.05 -5.67 -4.76
CA ILE A 40 -2.76 -5.20 -4.24
C ILE A 40 -2.17 -6.38 -3.46
N THR A 41 -1.07 -6.90 -3.96
CA THR A 41 -0.45 -8.13 -3.45
C THR A 41 0.82 -7.79 -2.66
N ASP A 42 1.06 -8.51 -1.58
CA ASP A 42 2.31 -8.49 -0.84
C ASP A 42 3.39 -9.23 -1.64
N GLU A 43 4.43 -8.50 -2.02
CA GLU A 43 5.51 -8.99 -2.86
C GLU A 43 6.50 -9.88 -2.08
N ARG A 44 6.24 -10.20 -0.80
CA ARG A 44 7.02 -11.17 -0.03
C ARG A 44 6.93 -12.59 -0.59
N ALA A 45 5.84 -12.89 -1.28
CA ALA A 45 5.55 -14.18 -1.87
C ALA A 45 5.13 -14.01 -3.34
N ILE A 46 6.05 -13.51 -4.18
CA ILE A 46 5.79 -13.34 -5.61
C ILE A 46 5.33 -14.70 -6.20
N PRO A 47 4.08 -14.81 -6.67
CA PRO A 47 3.58 -16.06 -7.20
C PRO A 47 4.35 -16.45 -8.47
N PRO A 48 4.49 -17.75 -8.77
CA PRO A 48 5.02 -18.19 -10.05
C PRO A 48 4.26 -17.53 -11.21
N ALA A 49 4.98 -17.15 -12.27
CA ALA A 49 4.39 -16.44 -13.41
C ALA A 49 3.10 -17.11 -13.93
N GLY A 50 2.02 -16.33 -14.02
CA GLY A 50 0.70 -16.82 -14.43
C GLY A 50 -0.20 -17.34 -13.30
N ARG A 51 0.21 -17.21 -12.03
CA ARG A 51 -0.65 -17.47 -10.86
C ARG A 51 -0.97 -16.20 -10.09
N ILE A 52 -2.16 -16.18 -9.50
CA ILE A 52 -2.56 -15.17 -8.50
C ILE A 52 -1.85 -15.55 -7.19
N GLY A 53 -1.44 -14.54 -6.41
CA GLY A 53 -0.94 -14.76 -5.05
C GLY A 53 -1.97 -15.50 -4.19
N GLU A 54 -1.51 -16.15 -3.12
CA GLU A 54 -2.43 -16.76 -2.18
C GLU A 54 -3.31 -15.68 -1.53
N THR A 55 -4.55 -16.01 -1.16
CA THR A 55 -5.50 -15.04 -0.57
C THR A 55 -4.92 -14.32 0.66
N GLU A 56 -4.01 -14.98 1.39
CA GLU A 56 -3.33 -14.43 2.57
C GLU A 56 -2.29 -13.34 2.25
N ASP A 57 -1.83 -13.28 1.01
CA ASP A 57 -0.88 -12.27 0.52
C ASP A 57 -1.59 -11.09 -0.15
N LEU A 58 -2.92 -11.08 -0.23
CA LEU A 58 -3.67 -9.93 -0.72
C LEU A 58 -3.77 -8.89 0.40
N ILE A 59 -3.23 -7.70 0.16
CA ILE A 59 -3.32 -6.54 1.07
C ILE A 59 -4.73 -5.94 1.02
N GLY A 60 -5.28 -5.86 -0.18
CA GLY A 60 -6.59 -5.29 -0.48
C GLY A 60 -6.89 -5.33 -1.97
N SER A 61 -8.06 -4.82 -2.33
CA SER A 61 -8.51 -4.71 -3.72
C SER A 61 -8.95 -3.30 -4.05
N VAL A 62 -8.84 -2.90 -5.30
CA VAL A 62 -9.31 -1.59 -5.79
C VAL A 62 -9.87 -1.74 -7.19
N PHE A 63 -10.91 -0.96 -7.51
CA PHE A 63 -11.48 -0.93 -8.85
C PHE A 63 -10.63 -0.06 -9.78
N VAL A 64 -10.49 -0.52 -11.02
CA VAL A 64 -9.89 0.21 -12.12
C VAL A 64 -10.97 0.50 -13.15
N GLU A 65 -11.03 1.76 -13.58
CA GLU A 65 -11.94 2.24 -14.61
C GLU A 65 -11.13 3.05 -15.63
N ASN A 66 -11.28 2.74 -16.93
CA ASN A 66 -10.55 3.42 -18.01
C ASN A 66 -9.01 3.44 -17.84
N GLY A 67 -8.45 2.39 -17.23
CA GLY A 67 -7.01 2.30 -16.96
C GLY A 67 -6.52 3.15 -15.77
N GLU A 68 -7.43 3.77 -15.03
CA GLU A 68 -7.13 4.54 -13.83
C GLU A 68 -7.68 3.84 -12.58
N VAL A 69 -6.92 3.93 -11.48
CA VAL A 69 -7.36 3.43 -10.18
C VAL A 69 -8.45 4.35 -9.63
N VAL A 70 -9.53 3.78 -9.07
CA VAL A 70 -10.59 4.52 -8.37
C VAL A 70 -10.39 4.37 -6.85
N PRO A 71 -9.65 5.27 -6.17
CA PRO A 71 -9.16 5.03 -4.80
C PRO A 71 -10.27 4.90 -3.75
N SER A 72 -11.45 5.49 -4.01
CA SER A 72 -12.63 5.39 -3.14
C SER A 72 -13.21 3.97 -3.03
N THR A 73 -12.85 3.09 -3.96
CA THR A 73 -13.27 1.68 -3.99
C THR A 73 -12.29 0.75 -3.28
N TYR A 74 -11.24 1.29 -2.64
CA TYR A 74 -10.27 0.50 -1.93
C TYR A 74 -10.92 -0.28 -0.79
N GLU A 75 -10.78 -1.60 -0.83
CA GLU A 75 -11.26 -2.52 0.20
C GLU A 75 -10.07 -3.30 0.78
N PRO A 76 -9.74 -3.12 2.07
CA PRO A 76 -8.67 -3.87 2.72
C PRO A 76 -9.07 -5.34 2.88
N GLN A 77 -8.10 -6.27 2.76
CA GLN A 77 -8.33 -7.70 2.98
C GLN A 77 -8.42 -7.99 4.50
N PRO A 78 -9.57 -8.43 5.04
CA PRO A 78 -9.73 -8.63 6.48
C PRO A 78 -8.88 -9.75 7.08
N SER A 79 -8.39 -10.67 6.24
CA SER A 79 -7.55 -11.80 6.67
C SER A 79 -6.04 -11.54 6.57
N TYR A 80 -5.64 -10.38 6.05
CA TYR A 80 -4.23 -10.05 5.82
C TYR A 80 -3.47 -9.91 7.14
N ARG A 81 -2.26 -10.48 7.20
CA ARG A 81 -1.38 -10.42 8.38
C ARG A 81 -0.11 -9.67 8.07
N LEU A 82 0.23 -8.70 8.94
CA LEU A 82 1.48 -7.95 8.83
C LEU A 82 2.70 -8.86 8.93
N ILE A 83 2.71 -9.80 9.88
CA ILE A 83 3.83 -10.72 10.08
C ILE A 83 3.37 -12.14 9.77
N THR A 84 4.07 -12.78 8.83
CA THR A 84 3.87 -14.18 8.47
C THR A 84 5.15 -14.98 8.67
N GLN A 85 5.13 -16.27 8.38
CA GLN A 85 6.34 -17.11 8.35
C GLN A 85 7.39 -16.64 7.33
N HIS A 86 6.98 -15.83 6.35
CA HIS A 86 7.86 -15.24 5.33
C HIS A 86 8.47 -13.90 5.77
N GLY A 87 8.13 -13.43 6.97
CA GLY A 87 8.68 -12.20 7.56
C GLY A 87 7.74 -10.99 7.43
N PRO A 88 8.30 -9.77 7.49
CA PRO A 88 7.54 -8.52 7.32
C PRO A 88 7.01 -8.38 5.88
N PRO A 89 6.05 -7.47 5.64
CA PRO A 89 5.47 -7.30 4.31
C PRO A 89 6.46 -6.63 3.36
N ILE A 90 6.37 -6.96 2.07
CA ILE A 90 7.03 -6.24 0.99
C ILE A 90 5.92 -5.58 0.16
N LEU A 91 5.78 -4.26 0.31
CA LEU A 91 4.71 -3.54 -0.37
C LEU A 91 5.13 -3.17 -1.79
N PRO A 92 4.18 -3.09 -2.73
CA PRO A 92 4.47 -2.61 -4.06
C PRO A 92 5.10 -1.22 -4.05
N LYS A 93 6.00 -0.98 -5.00
CA LYS A 93 6.72 0.29 -5.11
C LYS A 93 5.78 1.50 -5.02
N GLY A 94 6.20 2.47 -4.21
CA GLY A 94 5.53 3.76 -3.98
C GLY A 94 4.55 3.71 -2.80
N ILE A 95 3.96 2.54 -2.53
CA ILE A 95 3.20 2.30 -1.29
C ILE A 95 4.16 2.17 -0.10
N ASP A 96 5.25 1.42 -0.28
CA ASP A 96 6.32 1.24 0.70
C ASP A 96 6.95 2.58 1.13
N GLU A 97 7.30 3.43 0.16
CA GLU A 97 7.87 4.75 0.37
C GLU A 97 6.91 5.66 1.16
N HIS A 98 5.63 5.66 0.79
CA HIS A 98 4.62 6.44 1.49
C HIS A 98 4.36 5.91 2.91
N LEU A 99 4.32 4.59 3.11
CA LEU A 99 4.19 4.01 4.45
C LEU A 99 5.38 4.41 5.35
N LEU A 100 6.61 4.34 4.83
CA LEU A 100 7.79 4.78 5.58
C LEU A 100 7.71 6.26 5.97
N HIS A 101 7.23 7.12 5.07
CA HIS A 101 7.00 8.54 5.36
C HIS A 101 5.95 8.74 6.47
N VAL A 102 4.83 8.01 6.42
CA VAL A 102 3.78 8.04 7.45
C VAL A 102 4.32 7.59 8.80
N LEU A 103 5.04 6.46 8.84
CA LEU A 103 5.61 5.91 10.09
C LEU A 103 6.64 6.86 10.72
N ARG A 104 7.51 7.47 9.92
CA ARG A 104 8.46 8.50 10.39
C ARG A 104 7.73 9.72 10.96
N SER A 105 6.66 10.15 10.29
CA SER A 105 5.85 11.28 10.74
C SER A 105 5.11 10.99 12.05
N ILE A 106 4.65 9.75 12.26
CA ILE A 106 4.07 9.32 13.54
C ILE A 106 5.15 9.30 14.62
N SER A 107 6.30 8.68 14.35
CA SER A 107 7.40 8.58 15.31
C SER A 107 7.93 9.95 15.73
N ALA A 108 8.06 10.92 14.82
CA ALA A 108 8.47 12.28 15.15
C ALA A 108 7.47 12.97 16.09
N LYS A 109 6.16 12.80 15.85
CA LYS A 109 5.09 13.34 16.72
C LYS A 109 5.11 12.71 18.11
N GLU A 110 5.38 11.40 18.20
CA GLU A 110 5.48 10.68 19.48
C GLU A 110 6.71 11.10 20.28
N ASN A 111 7.83 11.36 19.60
CA ASN A 111 9.10 11.77 20.23
C ASN A 111 9.20 13.28 20.51
N GLY A 112 8.19 14.08 20.11
CA GLY A 112 8.21 15.55 20.27
C GLY A 112 9.25 16.26 19.41
N ASP A 113 9.78 15.59 18.38
CA ASP A 113 10.78 16.17 17.49
C ASP A 113 10.04 16.98 16.42
N ALA A 114 10.10 18.31 16.53
CA ALA A 114 9.69 19.20 15.46
C ALA A 114 10.58 18.90 14.24
N PRO A 115 10.06 18.93 12.99
CA PRO A 115 10.90 18.69 11.82
C PRO A 115 12.04 19.70 11.83
N GLY A 116 13.26 19.18 12.01
CA GLY A 116 14.49 19.94 11.86
C GLY A 116 14.46 20.62 10.49
N GLY A 117 14.66 21.93 10.51
CA GLY A 117 14.64 22.76 9.32
C GLY A 117 15.57 22.18 8.24
N ASP A 118 15.04 22.15 7.03
CA ASP A 118 15.81 21.93 5.81
C ASP A 118 16.83 23.07 5.68
N GLU A 119 18.04 22.87 6.19
CA GLU A 119 19.19 23.71 5.91
C GLU A 119 19.72 23.35 4.52
N THR A 120 19.08 23.90 3.48
CA THR A 120 19.72 24.05 2.18
C THR A 120 20.50 25.37 2.18
N SER A 121 21.83 25.20 2.30
CA SER A 121 22.84 26.22 1.94
C SER A 121 22.92 26.42 0.44
#